data_AF-A0A533ZVA7-F1
#
_entry.id   AF-A0A533ZVA7-F1
#
_cell.length_a   1.000
_cell.length_b   1.000
_cell.length_c   1.000
_cell.angle_alpha   90.00
_cell.angle_beta   90.00
_cell.angle_gamma   90.00
#
_symmetry.space_group_name_H-M   'P 1'
#
loop_
_entity.id
_entity.type
_entity.pdbx_description
1 polymer ?
#
loop_
_entity_poly.entity_id
_entity_poly.type
_entity_poly.pdbx_seq_one_letter_code
_entity_poly.pdbx_strand_id
1 'polypeptide(L)'
;MSVDKFGRHQDSVRKVVRGPPGEGFFVTSDGNYDLKNKRLQNIADPTAPQDAVSVRYLVSRSLVTSRAAQLNFDANAKLIRNLGTPNLPGDAVNLDYVNNHALTKTSGGDFDAGGKVIRNVQDPKAMSDSVTLQYLENAVIAKTPEGNYNLNNKLIRNVSDPVLPNDVATKGYIEKVLPVKSDDQGGGLVVNV
;
A
#
# COMPACT_ATOMS: atom_id res chain seq x y z
N MET A 1 73.26 9.01 -43.31
CA MET A 1 72.06 9.88 -43.30
C MET A 1 71.49 9.89 -41.89
N SER A 2 71.30 11.06 -41.29
CA SER A 2 70.75 11.19 -39.93
C SER A 2 69.21 11.27 -40.00
N VAL A 3 68.53 10.45 -39.22
CA VAL A 3 67.07 10.47 -39.03
C VAL A 3 66.79 11.03 -37.63
N ASP A 4 65.75 11.87 -37.50
CA ASP A 4 65.30 12.30 -36.18
C ASP A 4 64.68 11.13 -35.39
N LYS A 5 64.34 11.35 -34.12
CA LYS A 5 63.69 10.36 -33.24
C LYS A 5 62.32 9.88 -33.75
N PHE A 6 61.85 10.40 -34.89
CA PHE A 6 60.60 10.06 -35.56
C PHE A 6 60.82 9.51 -36.98
N GLY A 7 62.06 9.15 -37.35
CA GLY A 7 62.37 8.44 -38.59
C GLY A 7 62.23 9.30 -39.86
N ARG A 8 62.28 10.63 -39.77
CA ARG A 8 62.12 11.51 -40.95
C ARG A 8 63.47 11.83 -41.59
N HIS A 9 63.55 11.66 -42.91
CA HIS A 9 64.71 12.05 -43.72
C HIS A 9 64.71 13.56 -43.98
N GLN A 10 65.89 14.20 -43.91
CA GLN A 10 66.05 15.65 -44.09
C GLN A 10 65.72 16.18 -45.51
N ASP A 11 65.57 15.30 -46.50
CA ASP A 11 65.51 15.69 -47.92
C ASP A 11 64.11 15.86 -48.52
N SER A 12 63.14 16.37 -47.76
CA SER A 12 61.83 16.75 -48.32
C SER A 12 61.26 17.96 -47.61
N VAL A 13 61.87 19.13 -47.89
CA VAL A 13 61.31 20.45 -47.53
C VAL A 13 60.08 20.74 -48.39
N ARG A 14 58.99 20.00 -48.15
CA ARG A 14 57.65 20.59 -48.31
C ARG A 14 57.43 21.40 -47.05
N LYS A 15 57.14 22.69 -47.20
CA LYS A 15 56.80 23.62 -46.10
C LYS A 15 55.44 23.21 -45.52
N VAL A 16 55.40 22.05 -44.87
CA VAL A 16 54.28 21.62 -44.05
C VAL A 16 54.39 22.50 -42.81
N VAL A 17 53.61 23.57 -42.76
CA VAL A 17 53.44 24.36 -41.55
C VAL A 17 52.81 23.42 -40.53
N ARG A 18 53.64 22.83 -39.69
CA ARG A 18 53.18 22.07 -38.53
C ARG A 18 52.41 23.08 -37.68
N GLY A 19 51.15 22.77 -37.37
CA GLY A 19 50.43 23.56 -36.38
C GLY A 19 51.26 23.67 -35.09
N PRO A 20 51.04 24.70 -34.26
CA PRO A 20 51.72 24.80 -32.98
C PRO A 20 51.57 23.47 -32.20
N PRO A 21 52.60 23.03 -31.46
CA PRO A 21 52.50 21.84 -30.63
C PRO A 21 51.23 21.94 -29.77
N GLY A 22 50.32 20.98 -29.92
CA GLY A 22 49.15 20.92 -29.06
C GLY A 22 49.59 20.72 -27.61
N GLU A 23 48.89 21.33 -26.65
CA GLU A 23 48.95 20.90 -25.26
C GLU A 23 48.39 19.47 -25.19
N GLY A 24 49.27 18.48 -25.36
CA GLY A 24 48.92 17.06 -25.31
C GLY A 24 48.55 16.60 -23.90
N PHE A 25 48.32 15.30 -23.75
CA PHE A 25 48.13 14.70 -22.44
C PHE A 25 49.44 14.67 -21.65
N PHE A 26 49.38 15.00 -20.37
CA PHE A 26 50.50 14.75 -19.46
C PHE A 26 50.45 13.30 -19.03
N VAL A 27 51.60 12.61 -19.07
CA VAL A 27 51.71 11.26 -18.53
C VAL A 27 52.17 11.37 -17.07
N THR A 28 51.41 10.77 -16.16
CA THR A 28 51.76 10.69 -14.74
C THR A 28 52.87 9.65 -14.53
N SER A 29 53.55 9.70 -13.37
CA SER A 29 54.67 8.78 -13.08
C SER A 29 54.28 7.29 -13.06
N ASP A 30 52.99 7.00 -12.86
CA ASP A 30 52.37 5.67 -12.92
C ASP A 30 51.80 5.33 -14.32
N GLY A 31 52.03 6.16 -15.33
CA GLY A 31 51.70 5.87 -16.74
C GLY A 31 50.28 6.23 -17.18
N ASN A 32 49.51 6.94 -16.35
CA ASN A 32 48.15 7.40 -16.67
C ASN A 32 48.17 8.78 -17.37
N TYR A 33 47.05 9.16 -17.99
CA TYR A 33 46.90 10.47 -18.62
C TYR A 33 46.22 11.48 -17.68
N ASP A 34 46.86 12.64 -17.47
CA ASP A 34 46.30 13.78 -16.74
C ASP A 34 45.84 14.87 -17.73
N LEU A 35 44.54 15.18 -17.68
CA LEU A 35 43.88 16.19 -18.51
C LEU A 35 44.05 17.62 -17.97
N LYS A 36 44.68 17.84 -16.81
CA LYS A 36 44.86 19.15 -16.15
C LYS A 36 43.54 19.94 -16.06
N ASN A 37 42.48 19.28 -15.60
CA ASN A 37 41.12 19.82 -15.49
C ASN A 37 40.46 20.22 -16.83
N LYS A 38 41.03 19.83 -17.98
CA LYS A 38 40.39 20.00 -19.29
C LYS A 38 39.32 18.91 -19.49
N ARG A 39 38.31 19.24 -20.29
CA ARG A 39 37.20 18.32 -20.60
C ARG A 39 37.59 17.35 -21.71
N LEU A 40 37.30 16.07 -21.51
CA LEU A 40 37.25 15.10 -22.61
C LEU A 40 35.87 15.19 -23.27
N GLN A 41 35.82 15.49 -24.57
CA GLN A 41 34.58 15.70 -25.32
C GLN A 41 34.55 14.83 -26.58
N ASN A 42 33.36 14.63 -27.15
CA ASN A 42 33.15 13.90 -28.40
C ASN A 42 33.61 12.43 -28.36
N ILE A 43 33.56 11.81 -27.18
CA ILE A 43 33.74 10.36 -27.05
C ILE A 43 32.53 9.62 -27.60
N ALA A 44 32.77 8.55 -28.33
CA ALA A 44 31.74 7.66 -28.84
C ALA A 44 31.07 6.89 -27.68
N ASP A 45 29.93 6.25 -27.98
CA ASP A 45 29.32 5.32 -27.03
C ASP A 45 30.25 4.09 -26.85
N PRO A 46 30.42 3.59 -25.61
CA PRO A 46 31.30 2.45 -25.32
C PRO A 46 30.82 1.17 -26.02
N THR A 47 31.77 0.35 -26.46
CA THR A 47 31.53 -0.98 -27.04
C THR A 47 32.24 -2.10 -26.27
N ALA A 48 33.24 -1.77 -25.45
CA ALA A 48 33.92 -2.70 -24.54
C ALA A 48 33.82 -2.24 -23.07
N PRO A 49 33.96 -3.17 -22.09
CA PRO A 49 33.85 -2.84 -20.66
C PRO A 49 34.88 -1.82 -20.14
N GLN A 50 36.03 -1.69 -20.80
CA GLN A 50 37.08 -0.73 -20.41
C GLN A 50 36.96 0.65 -21.08
N ASP A 51 35.97 0.86 -21.94
CA ASP A 51 35.81 2.12 -22.66
C ASP A 51 35.37 3.26 -21.72
N ALA A 52 35.87 4.47 -22.00
CA ALA A 52 35.36 5.68 -21.35
C ALA A 52 33.92 5.96 -21.78
N VAL A 53 33.10 6.47 -20.84
CA VAL A 53 31.68 6.76 -21.09
C VAL A 53 31.36 8.24 -21.00
N SER A 54 30.46 8.72 -21.86
CA SER A 54 29.93 10.08 -21.75
C SER A 54 28.89 10.16 -20.62
N VAL A 55 28.76 11.33 -20.01
CA VAL A 55 27.70 11.60 -19.01
C VAL A 55 26.32 11.32 -19.61
N ARG A 56 26.10 11.65 -20.90
CA ARG A 56 24.87 11.33 -21.63
C ARG A 56 24.59 9.83 -21.62
N TYR A 57 25.58 9.02 -21.99
CA TYR A 57 25.45 7.57 -22.06
C TYR A 57 25.13 6.96 -20.69
N LEU A 58 25.83 7.41 -19.64
CA LEU A 58 25.63 6.95 -18.27
C LEU A 58 24.21 7.28 -17.79
N VAL A 59 23.80 8.55 -17.91
CA VAL A 59 22.48 9.02 -17.43
C VAL A 59 21.33 8.33 -18.16
N SER A 60 21.47 8.03 -19.47
CA SER A 60 20.39 7.35 -20.21
C SER A 60 20.19 5.88 -19.81
N ARG A 61 21.19 5.26 -19.17
CA ARG A 61 21.24 3.82 -18.86
C ARG A 61 21.36 3.51 -17.37
N SER A 62 21.33 4.51 -16.49
CA SER A 62 21.44 4.33 -15.04
C SER A 62 20.29 4.98 -14.30
N LEU A 63 20.06 4.54 -13.07
CA LEU A 63 19.26 5.29 -12.11
C LEU A 63 20.07 6.51 -11.70
N VAL A 64 19.53 7.71 -11.92
CA VAL A 64 20.19 8.95 -11.56
C VAL A 64 19.55 9.52 -10.31
N THR A 65 20.39 10.07 -9.43
CA THR A 65 19.89 10.86 -8.31
C THR A 65 19.36 12.18 -8.85
N SER A 66 18.11 12.52 -8.54
CA SER A 66 17.61 13.85 -8.91
C SER A 66 18.16 14.87 -7.91
N ARG A 67 18.98 15.80 -8.41
CA ARG A 67 19.58 16.85 -7.58
C ARG A 67 18.53 17.77 -6.94
N ALA A 68 17.33 17.79 -7.52
CA ALA A 68 16.18 18.55 -7.02
C ALA A 68 15.43 17.86 -5.87
N ALA A 69 15.60 16.55 -5.64
CA ALA A 69 14.82 15.81 -4.63
C ALA A 69 15.70 15.03 -3.64
N GLN A 70 16.64 15.71 -2.97
CA GLN A 70 17.28 15.21 -1.74
C GLN A 70 17.95 13.81 -1.85
N LEU A 71 18.60 13.49 -2.98
CA LEU A 71 19.27 12.20 -3.25
C LEU A 71 18.35 11.01 -3.63
N ASN A 72 17.08 11.25 -4.01
CA ASN A 72 16.20 10.18 -4.50
C ASN A 72 16.64 9.67 -5.88
N PHE A 73 16.56 8.35 -6.10
CA PHE A 73 16.73 7.72 -7.41
C PHE A 73 15.47 7.87 -8.25
N ASP A 74 15.62 8.42 -9.46
CA ASP A 74 14.54 8.47 -10.46
C ASP A 74 14.78 7.41 -11.55
N ALA A 75 13.82 6.48 -11.69
CA ALA A 75 13.86 5.46 -12.73
C ALA A 75 13.44 5.99 -14.11
N ASN A 76 12.93 7.22 -14.19
CA ASN A 76 12.56 7.89 -15.42
C ASN A 76 11.55 7.05 -16.23
N ALA A 77 10.46 6.66 -15.55
CA ALA A 77 9.40 5.75 -16.00
C ALA A 77 9.85 4.34 -16.42
N LYS A 78 11.09 3.92 -16.09
CA LYS A 78 11.55 2.55 -16.31
C LYS A 78 11.06 1.62 -15.21
N LEU A 79 10.87 0.36 -15.57
CA LEU A 79 10.53 -0.69 -14.61
C LEU A 79 11.77 -1.08 -13.79
N ILE A 80 11.58 -1.19 -12.48
CA ILE A 80 12.54 -1.83 -11.58
C ILE A 80 12.14 -3.29 -11.47
N ARG A 81 13.01 -4.21 -11.90
CA ARG A 81 12.75 -5.66 -11.93
C ARG A 81 13.69 -6.37 -10.95
N ASN A 82 13.34 -7.60 -10.59
CA ASN A 82 14.12 -8.48 -9.71
C ASN A 82 14.34 -7.92 -8.29
N LEU A 83 13.34 -7.20 -7.76
CA LEU A 83 13.32 -6.86 -6.34
C LEU A 83 13.07 -8.12 -5.51
N GLY A 84 13.97 -8.40 -4.57
CA GLY A 84 13.81 -9.50 -3.62
C GLY A 84 12.69 -9.25 -2.61
N THR A 85 12.48 -10.22 -1.72
CA THR A 85 11.62 -10.06 -0.55
C THR A 85 12.28 -9.09 0.44
N PRO A 86 11.54 -8.10 0.99
CA PRO A 86 12.09 -7.17 1.97
C PRO A 86 12.46 -7.90 3.27
N ASN A 87 13.57 -7.51 3.90
CA ASN A 87 14.03 -8.03 5.19
C ASN A 87 14.07 -6.95 6.27
N LEU A 88 14.28 -5.69 5.88
CA LEU A 88 14.31 -4.53 6.77
C LEU A 88 13.12 -3.60 6.51
N PRO A 89 12.67 -2.81 7.51
CA PRO A 89 11.54 -1.90 7.34
C PRO A 89 11.70 -0.84 6.24
N GLY A 90 12.95 -0.52 5.86
CA GLY A 90 13.25 0.45 4.81
C GLY A 90 13.41 -0.14 3.40
N ASP A 91 13.27 -1.45 3.25
CA ASP A 91 13.47 -2.11 1.96
C ASP A 91 12.33 -1.79 0.98
N ALA A 92 12.68 -1.67 -0.29
CA ALA A 92 11.68 -1.63 -1.35
C ALA A 92 10.96 -2.98 -1.45
N VAL A 93 9.65 -2.96 -1.70
CA VAL A 93 8.82 -4.16 -1.79
C VAL A 93 8.42 -4.46 -3.22
N ASN A 94 8.37 -5.74 -3.58
CA ASN A 94 7.79 -6.19 -4.85
C ASN A 94 6.27 -6.37 -4.72
N LEU A 95 5.57 -6.45 -5.87
CA LEU A 95 4.11 -6.55 -5.90
C LEU A 95 3.59 -7.86 -5.26
N ASP A 96 4.32 -8.95 -5.42
CA ASP A 96 3.94 -10.24 -4.82
C ASP A 96 3.92 -10.16 -3.29
N TYR A 97 4.94 -9.54 -2.69
CA TYR A 97 5.01 -9.32 -1.26
C TYR A 97 3.80 -8.50 -0.77
N VAL A 98 3.46 -7.42 -1.46
CA VAL A 98 2.28 -6.59 -1.13
C VAL A 98 0.99 -7.41 -1.21
N ASN A 99 0.78 -8.17 -2.29
CA ASN A 99 -0.42 -8.98 -2.48
C ASN A 99 -0.59 -10.06 -1.39
N ASN A 100 0.52 -10.54 -0.81
CA ASN A 100 0.50 -11.58 0.21
C ASN A 100 0.43 -11.05 1.65
N HIS A 101 0.73 -9.76 1.88
CA HIS A 101 0.85 -9.20 3.23
C HIS A 101 -0.02 -7.97 3.51
N ALA A 102 -0.80 -7.50 2.53
CA ALA A 102 -1.70 -6.35 2.67
C ALA A 102 -3.11 -6.65 2.18
N LEU A 103 -4.07 -5.82 2.61
CA LEU A 103 -5.37 -5.73 1.95
C LEU A 103 -5.17 -5.03 0.60
N THR A 104 -5.57 -5.69 -0.49
CA THR A 104 -5.45 -5.15 -1.84
C THR A 104 -6.78 -4.57 -2.30
N LYS A 105 -6.75 -3.64 -3.25
CA LYS A 105 -7.98 -3.08 -3.83
C LYS A 105 -8.46 -3.93 -4.99
N THR A 106 -9.77 -4.16 -5.05
CA THR A 106 -10.43 -4.71 -6.23
C THR A 106 -10.56 -3.64 -7.32
N SER A 107 -10.90 -4.05 -8.55
CA SER A 107 -11.25 -3.13 -9.64
C SER A 107 -12.47 -2.25 -9.32
N GLY A 108 -13.34 -2.70 -8.41
CA GLY A 108 -14.49 -1.94 -7.90
C GLY A 108 -14.13 -0.92 -6.81
N GLY A 109 -12.89 -0.95 -6.31
CA GLY A 109 -12.41 -0.04 -5.26
C GLY A 109 -12.55 -0.57 -3.83
N ASP A 110 -13.15 -1.75 -3.65
CA ASP A 110 -13.25 -2.42 -2.36
C ASP A 110 -11.90 -2.98 -1.89
N PHE A 111 -11.73 -3.15 -0.58
CA PHE A 111 -10.59 -3.90 -0.04
C PHE A 111 -10.90 -5.40 -0.01
N ASP A 112 -10.02 -6.20 -0.60
CA ASP A 112 -10.08 -7.66 -0.58
C ASP A 112 -9.07 -8.23 0.41
N ALA A 113 -9.55 -9.07 1.32
CA ALA A 113 -8.72 -9.81 2.27
C ALA A 113 -8.18 -11.13 1.69
N GLY A 114 -8.58 -11.51 0.47
CA GLY A 114 -8.17 -12.75 -0.19
C GLY A 114 -8.52 -13.98 0.63
N GLY A 115 -9.73 -13.98 1.21
CA GLY A 115 -10.24 -15.04 2.09
C GLY A 115 -9.59 -15.12 3.48
N LYS A 116 -8.74 -14.15 3.86
CA LYS A 116 -8.07 -14.13 5.17
C LYS A 116 -8.94 -13.47 6.22
N VAL A 117 -8.71 -13.85 7.47
CA VAL A 117 -9.40 -13.29 8.64
C VAL A 117 -8.83 -11.92 8.99
N ILE A 118 -9.70 -10.93 9.14
CA ILE A 118 -9.36 -9.62 9.72
C ILE A 118 -9.55 -9.71 11.24
N ARG A 119 -8.50 -9.41 12.00
CA ARG A 119 -8.51 -9.40 13.48
C ARG A 119 -8.22 -8.01 14.02
N ASN A 120 -8.46 -7.82 15.32
CA ASN A 120 -8.21 -6.57 16.04
C ASN A 120 -8.99 -5.36 15.48
N VAL A 121 -10.18 -5.61 14.93
CA VAL A 121 -11.17 -4.58 14.63
C VAL A 121 -11.78 -4.12 15.95
N GLN A 122 -11.74 -2.81 16.23
CA GLN A 122 -12.35 -2.25 17.43
C GLN A 122 -13.89 -2.23 17.32
N ASP A 123 -14.55 -2.08 18.47
CA ASP A 123 -16.00 -1.86 18.50
C ASP A 123 -16.38 -0.61 17.68
N PRO A 124 -17.50 -0.66 16.92
CA PRO A 124 -17.92 0.41 16.04
C PRO A 124 -18.31 1.66 16.84
N LYS A 125 -17.92 2.84 16.33
CA LYS A 125 -18.29 4.16 16.88
C LYS A 125 -19.22 4.93 15.94
N ALA A 126 -19.18 4.62 14.65
CA ALA A 126 -20.05 5.17 13.62
C ALA A 126 -20.86 4.06 12.92
N MET A 127 -21.98 4.43 12.30
CA MET A 127 -22.86 3.49 11.58
C MET A 127 -22.19 2.83 10.37
N SER A 128 -21.11 3.41 9.86
CA SER A 128 -20.33 2.89 8.72
C SER A 128 -19.20 1.94 9.13
N ASP A 129 -18.97 1.75 10.42
CA ASP A 129 -17.86 0.93 10.89
C ASP A 129 -18.17 -0.56 10.73
N SER A 130 -17.11 -1.35 10.50
CA SER A 130 -17.21 -2.81 10.54
C SER A 130 -17.42 -3.28 11.98
N VAL A 131 -18.12 -4.41 12.13
CA VAL A 131 -18.41 -5.01 13.45
C VAL A 131 -17.72 -6.37 13.60
N THR A 132 -17.28 -6.68 14.81
CA THR A 132 -16.85 -8.04 15.15
C THR A 132 -18.07 -8.92 15.41
N LEU A 133 -17.94 -10.23 15.24
CA LEU A 133 -18.99 -11.17 15.60
C LEU A 133 -19.36 -11.06 17.09
N GLN A 134 -18.37 -10.89 17.97
CA GLN A 134 -18.58 -10.71 19.40
C GLN A 134 -19.39 -9.45 19.71
N TYR A 135 -19.09 -8.32 19.07
CA TYR A 135 -19.88 -7.10 19.26
C TYR A 135 -21.33 -7.32 18.82
N LEU A 136 -21.52 -7.95 17.65
CA LEU A 136 -22.85 -8.26 17.13
C LEU A 136 -23.63 -9.14 18.12
N GLU A 137 -23.07 -10.26 18.57
CA GLU A 137 -23.72 -11.19 19.52
C GLU A 137 -24.09 -10.53 20.85
N ASN A 138 -23.33 -9.53 21.29
CA ASN A 138 -23.65 -8.77 22.51
C ASN A 138 -24.70 -7.68 22.30
N ALA A 139 -24.76 -7.11 21.09
CA ALA A 139 -25.61 -5.96 20.77
C ALA A 139 -26.99 -6.35 20.19
N VAL A 140 -27.12 -7.52 19.56
CA VAL A 140 -28.38 -7.95 18.93
C VAL A 140 -29.02 -9.14 19.65
N ILE A 141 -30.34 -9.29 19.46
CA ILE A 141 -31.09 -10.45 19.97
C ILE A 141 -30.82 -11.64 19.05
N ALA A 142 -30.26 -12.73 19.59
CA ALA A 142 -29.95 -13.92 18.83
C ALA A 142 -31.23 -14.71 18.47
N LYS A 143 -31.27 -15.24 17.25
CA LYS A 143 -32.25 -16.26 16.86
C LYS A 143 -31.83 -17.63 17.39
N THR A 144 -32.79 -18.41 17.87
CA THR A 144 -32.58 -19.82 18.20
C THR A 144 -32.57 -20.66 16.92
N PRO A 145 -32.03 -21.89 16.93
CA PRO A 145 -32.07 -22.80 15.78
C PRO A 145 -33.49 -23.07 15.26
N GLU A 146 -34.50 -23.00 16.13
CA GLU A 146 -35.91 -23.18 15.81
C GLU A 146 -36.57 -21.90 15.25
N GLY A 147 -35.81 -20.80 15.13
CA GLY A 147 -36.28 -19.53 14.57
C GLY A 147 -36.91 -18.56 15.58
N ASN A 148 -36.92 -18.89 16.88
CA ASN A 148 -37.41 -18.00 17.94
C ASN A 148 -36.35 -16.94 18.31
N TYR A 149 -36.73 -15.91 19.06
CA TYR A 149 -35.77 -14.94 19.61
C TYR A 149 -35.50 -15.22 21.09
N ASN A 150 -34.23 -15.38 21.46
CA ASN A 150 -33.82 -15.53 22.85
C ASN A 150 -33.29 -14.18 23.39
N LEU A 151 -34.03 -13.60 24.33
CA LEU A 151 -33.69 -12.33 24.96
C LEU A 151 -32.64 -12.47 26.07
N ASN A 152 -32.21 -13.68 26.44
CA ASN A 152 -31.30 -13.95 27.54
C ASN A 152 -31.71 -13.21 28.83
N ASN A 153 -32.99 -13.37 29.21
CA ASN A 153 -33.63 -12.69 30.36
C ASN A 153 -33.62 -11.16 30.32
N LYS A 154 -33.38 -10.55 29.15
CA LYS A 154 -33.51 -9.09 28.97
C LYS A 154 -34.98 -8.70 28.76
N LEU A 155 -35.31 -7.51 29.24
CA LEU A 155 -36.64 -6.93 29.10
C LEU A 155 -36.82 -6.32 27.72
N ILE A 156 -37.99 -6.54 27.11
CA ILE A 156 -38.48 -5.77 25.97
C ILE A 156 -39.28 -4.58 26.54
N ARG A 157 -38.98 -3.37 26.06
CA ARG A 157 -39.67 -2.13 26.44
C ARG A 157 -40.08 -1.35 25.20
N ASN A 158 -40.98 -0.37 25.39
CA ASN A 158 -41.42 0.55 24.34
C ASN A 158 -42.04 -0.16 23.12
N VAL A 159 -42.81 -1.22 23.37
CA VAL A 159 -43.65 -1.85 22.33
C VAL A 159 -45.02 -1.18 22.31
N SER A 160 -45.57 -1.02 21.12
CA SER A 160 -46.93 -0.46 20.92
C SER A 160 -48.00 -1.46 21.34
N ASP A 161 -49.24 -0.98 21.48
CA ASP A 161 -50.40 -1.85 21.65
C ASP A 161 -50.54 -2.82 20.45
N PRO A 162 -50.93 -4.09 20.70
CA PRO A 162 -51.07 -5.08 19.64
C PRO A 162 -52.19 -4.73 18.66
N VAL A 163 -51.95 -4.96 17.36
CA VAL A 163 -52.91 -4.73 16.28
C VAL A 163 -53.33 -6.06 15.64
N LEU A 164 -52.37 -6.99 15.49
CA LEU A 164 -52.60 -8.32 14.96
C LEU A 164 -52.70 -9.37 16.09
N PRO A 165 -53.37 -10.51 15.86
CA PRO A 165 -53.53 -11.56 16.88
C PRO A 165 -52.21 -12.17 17.40
N ASN A 166 -51.13 -12.03 16.66
CA ASN A 166 -49.80 -12.58 16.98
C ASN A 166 -48.81 -11.52 17.49
N ASP A 167 -49.27 -10.28 17.72
CA ASP A 167 -48.44 -9.24 18.31
C ASP A 167 -48.21 -9.50 19.82
N VAL A 168 -47.08 -9.01 20.33
CA VAL A 168 -46.81 -9.01 21.77
C VAL A 168 -47.76 -8.02 22.45
N ALA A 169 -48.55 -8.50 23.42
CA ALA A 169 -49.44 -7.63 24.19
C ALA A 169 -48.69 -6.88 25.31
N THR A 170 -48.99 -5.58 25.45
CA THR A 170 -48.54 -4.79 26.61
C THR A 170 -49.43 -5.09 27.82
N LYS A 171 -48.89 -4.93 29.03
CA LYS A 171 -49.69 -5.00 30.27
C LYS A 171 -50.85 -3.99 30.23
N GLY A 172 -50.59 -2.76 29.78
CA GLY A 172 -51.61 -1.72 29.67
C GLY A 172 -52.74 -2.06 28.69
N TYR A 173 -52.41 -2.70 27.55
CA TYR A 173 -53.44 -3.20 26.63
C TYR A 173 -54.31 -4.26 27.30
N ILE A 174 -53.70 -5.25 27.96
CA ILE A 174 -54.42 -6.32 28.65
C ILE A 174 -55.36 -5.75 29.72
N GLU A 175 -54.88 -4.82 30.56
CA GLU A 175 -55.68 -4.17 31.61
C GLU A 175 -56.83 -3.31 31.05
N LYS A 176 -56.69 -2.79 29.82
CA LYS A 176 -57.74 -2.02 29.14
C LYS A 176 -58.84 -2.91 28.56
N VAL A 177 -58.48 -4.07 28.01
CA VAL A 177 -59.43 -4.98 27.34
C VAL A 177 -60.05 -6.00 28.28
N LEU A 178 -59.37 -6.36 29.37
CA LEU A 178 -59.94 -7.21 30.40
C LEU A 178 -60.66 -6.35 31.44
N PRO A 179 -61.96 -6.59 31.70
CA PRO A 179 -62.64 -5.94 32.82
C PRO A 179 -61.92 -6.32 34.11
N VAL A 180 -61.70 -5.33 34.98
CA VAL A 180 -61.24 -5.57 36.34
C VAL A 180 -62.17 -6.61 36.94
N LYS A 181 -61.62 -7.73 37.46
CA LYS A 181 -62.42 -8.65 38.27
C LYS A 181 -63.03 -7.79 39.37
N SER A 182 -64.34 -7.54 39.31
CA SER A 182 -65.08 -7.19 40.51
C SER A 182 -64.77 -8.31 41.48
N ASP A 183 -64.17 -7.98 42.62
CA ASP A 183 -63.97 -8.93 43.70
C ASP A 183 -65.30 -9.67 43.87
N ASP A 184 -65.29 -10.97 43.59
CA ASP A 184 -66.43 -11.85 43.80
C ASP A 184 -66.65 -11.82 45.32
N GLN A 185 -67.47 -10.87 45.77
CA GLN A 185 -68.07 -10.85 47.09
C GLN A 185 -68.92 -12.11 47.12
N GLY A 186 -68.31 -13.20 47.61
CA GLY A 186 -68.91 -14.52 47.72
C GLY A 186 -70.29 -14.41 48.32
N GLY A 187 -71.31 -14.44 47.46
CA GLY A 187 -72.70 -14.56 47.82
C GLY A 187 -72.92 -15.98 48.32
N GLY A 188 -72.71 -16.19 49.61
CA GLY A 188 -73.03 -17.43 50.29
C GLY A 188 -74.50 -17.78 50.05
N LEU A 189 -74.73 -18.94 49.45
CA LEU A 189 -76.06 -19.54 49.36
C LEU A 189 -76.47 -19.95 50.78
N VAL A 190 -77.32 -19.16 51.44
CA VAL A 190 -77.97 -19.59 52.68
C VAL A 190 -79.11 -20.53 52.30
N VAL A 191 -78.87 -21.84 52.42
CA VAL A 191 -79.93 -22.84 52.38
C VAL A 191 -80.57 -22.85 53.76
N ASN A 192 -81.76 -22.27 53.88
CA ASN A 192 -82.58 -22.44 55.08
C ASN A 192 -83.06 -23.89 55.11
N VAL A 193 -82.64 -24.61 56.16
CA VAL A 193 -83.15 -25.93 56.56
C VAL A 193 -84.50 -25.77 57.22
#